data_AF-A0A945LDW2-F1
#
_entry.id   AF-A0A945LDW2-F1
#
_cell.length_a   1.000
_cell.length_b   1.000
_cell.length_c   1.000
_cell.angle_alpha   90.00
_cell.angle_beta   90.00
_cell.angle_gamma   90.00
#
_symmetry.space_group_name_H-M   'P 1'
#
loop_
_entity.id
_entity.type
_entity.pdbx_description
1 polymer ?
#
loop_
_entity_poly.entity_id
_entity_poly.type
_entity_poly.pdbx_seq_one_letter_code
_entity_poly.pdbx_strand_id
1 'polypeptide(L)'
;MINIVSKFIDEKSLCKSDNKLLVAISGGADSVALFLCLKELGYDVELAHCNFNLRGDESDNDEEFVKKLADKFGVRLHLKSFDTQKYTDENKVSIQMTARDLRYKWFNELLVDNNLNYIAVGHHKNDDVETF
;
A
#
# COMPACT_ATOMS: atom_id res chain seq x y z
N MET A 1 -15.31 -4.43 -13.09
CA MET A 1 -14.52 -4.22 -11.85
C MET A 1 -14.53 -2.75 -11.46
N ILE A 2 -14.07 -1.84 -12.33
CA ILE A 2 -14.05 -0.38 -12.08
C ILE A 2 -15.39 0.22 -11.66
N ASN A 3 -16.49 -0.14 -12.30
CA ASN A 3 -17.82 0.36 -11.90
C ASN A 3 -18.21 -0.06 -10.47
N ILE A 4 -17.69 -1.19 -9.98
CA ILE A 4 -17.93 -1.66 -8.61
C ILE A 4 -17.09 -0.83 -7.64
N VAL A 5 -15.81 -0.59 -7.96
CA VAL A 5 -14.90 0.23 -7.15
C VAL A 5 -15.40 1.67 -7.06
N SER A 6 -15.75 2.29 -8.19
CA SER A 6 -16.29 3.66 -8.23
C SER A 6 -17.56 3.77 -7.39
N LYS A 7 -18.52 2.86 -7.60
CA LYS A 7 -19.77 2.86 -6.85
C LYS A 7 -19.53 2.68 -5.35
N PHE A 8 -18.59 1.83 -4.95
CA PHE A 8 -18.26 1.65 -3.55
C PHE A 8 -17.62 2.90 -2.93
N ILE A 9 -16.73 3.59 -3.64
CA ILE A 9 -16.14 4.86 -3.21
C ILE A 9 -17.23 5.91 -3.00
N ASP A 10 -18.17 6.02 -3.95
CA ASP A 10 -19.27 6.98 -3.89
C ASP A 10 -20.25 6.68 -2.74
N GLU A 11 -20.73 5.43 -2.65
CA GLU A 11 -21.69 4.98 -1.64
C GLU A 11 -21.18 5.13 -0.22
N LYS A 12 -19.86 4.95 -0.02
CA LYS A 12 -19.22 5.06 1.29
C LYS A 12 -18.54 6.41 1.52
N SER A 13 -18.57 7.31 0.52
CA SER A 13 -17.90 8.62 0.56
C SER A 13 -16.45 8.53 1.02
N LEU A 14 -15.70 7.54 0.50
CA LEU A 14 -14.35 7.22 0.98
C LEU A 14 -13.32 8.30 0.67
N CYS A 15 -13.42 8.92 -0.51
CA CYS A 15 -12.56 10.01 -0.94
C CYS A 15 -13.25 10.81 -2.05
N LYS A 16 -12.77 12.04 -2.26
CA LYS A 16 -13.19 12.94 -3.34
C LYS A 16 -12.18 12.89 -4.48
N SER A 17 -12.62 13.27 -5.68
CA SER A 17 -11.79 13.27 -6.89
C SER A 17 -10.60 14.24 -6.86
N ASP A 18 -10.64 15.25 -5.99
CA ASP A 18 -9.54 16.21 -5.77
C ASP A 18 -8.52 15.74 -4.73
N ASN A 19 -8.73 14.57 -4.12
CA ASN A 19 -7.82 14.04 -3.12
C ASN A 19 -6.63 13.32 -3.74
N LYS A 20 -5.45 13.55 -3.16
CA LYS A 20 -4.24 12.78 -3.44
C LYS A 20 -4.19 11.57 -2.53
N LEU A 21 -4.06 10.39 -3.13
CA LEU A 21 -4.11 9.13 -2.41
C LEU A 21 -2.71 8.50 -2.35
N LEU A 22 -2.34 7.97 -1.18
CA LEU A 22 -1.22 7.07 -1.04
C LEU A 22 -1.73 5.62 -1.21
N VAL A 23 -1.30 4.92 -2.24
CA VAL A 23 -1.66 3.51 -2.44
C VAL A 23 -0.57 2.62 -1.86
N ALA A 24 -0.94 1.80 -0.87
CA ALA A 24 -0.05 0.76 -0.35
C ALA A 24 0.05 -0.38 -1.37
N ILE A 25 1.23 -0.58 -1.95
CA ILE A 25 1.46 -1.54 -3.02
C ILE A 25 2.49 -2.60 -2.59
N SER A 26 2.07 -3.87 -2.56
CA SER A 26 2.95 -4.98 -2.18
C SER A 26 3.62 -5.66 -3.37
N GLY A 27 3.15 -5.39 -4.59
CA GLY A 27 3.50 -6.16 -5.80
C GLY A 27 2.50 -7.28 -6.09
N GLY A 28 1.69 -7.68 -5.10
CA GLY A 28 0.63 -8.67 -5.28
C GLY A 28 -0.57 -8.16 -6.08
N ALA A 29 -1.31 -9.10 -6.67
CA ALA A 29 -2.39 -8.82 -7.62
C ALA A 29 -3.46 -7.86 -7.09
N ASP A 30 -3.87 -7.99 -5.83
CA ASP A 30 -4.92 -7.13 -5.25
C ASP A 30 -4.47 -5.66 -5.14
N SER A 31 -3.24 -5.45 -4.68
CA SER A 31 -2.67 -4.10 -4.54
C SER A 31 -2.42 -3.44 -5.90
N VAL A 32 -2.01 -4.23 -6.90
CA VAL A 32 -1.85 -3.77 -8.29
C VAL A 32 -3.21 -3.44 -8.91
N ALA A 33 -4.21 -4.29 -8.72
CA ALA A 33 -5.56 -4.06 -9.22
C ALA A 33 -6.18 -2.78 -8.62
N LEU A 34 -5.99 -2.56 -7.31
CA LEU A 34 -6.43 -1.33 -6.64
C LEU A 34 -5.78 -0.09 -7.27
N PHE A 35 -4.45 -0.09 -7.42
CA PHE A 35 -3.73 1.00 -8.06
C PHE A 35 -4.26 1.29 -9.47
N LEU A 36 -4.38 0.26 -10.31
CA LEU A 36 -4.85 0.40 -11.68
C LEU A 36 -6.28 0.94 -11.74
N CYS A 37 -7.18 0.45 -10.88
CA CYS A 37 -8.55 0.96 -10.81
C CYS A 37 -8.60 2.44 -10.42
N LEU A 38 -7.85 2.85 -9.39
CA LEU A 38 -7.81 4.26 -8.95
C LEU A 38 -7.21 5.16 -10.04
N LYS A 39 -6.18 4.68 -10.74
CA LYS A 39 -5.56 5.43 -11.83
C LYS A 39 -6.50 5.59 -13.03
N GLU A 40 -7.23 4.54 -13.40
CA GLU A 40 -8.21 4.57 -14.49
C GLU A 40 -9.42 5.46 -14.14
N LEU A 41 -9.80 5.52 -12.86
CA LEU A 41 -10.82 6.45 -12.36
C LEU A 41 -10.34 7.92 -12.30
N GLY A 42 -9.07 8.19 -12.58
CA GLY A 42 -8.53 9.54 -12.67
C GLY A 42 -8.07 10.14 -11.35
N TYR A 43 -7.91 9.34 -10.28
CA TYR A 43 -7.36 9.84 -9.02
C TYR A 43 -5.86 10.19 -9.15
N ASP A 44 -5.45 11.22 -8.40
CA ASP A 44 -4.03 11.50 -8.19
C ASP A 44 -3.48 10.55 -7.12
N VAL A 45 -2.46 9.78 -7.49
CA VAL A 45 -1.95 8.68 -6.68
C VAL A 45 -0.43 8.69 -6.61
N GLU A 46 0.07 8.46 -5.40
CA GLU A 46 1.46 8.10 -5.13
C GLU A 46 1.49 6.66 -4.56
N LEU A 47 2.56 5.93 -4.80
CA LEU A 47 2.73 4.54 -4.37
C LEU A 47 3.63 4.46 -3.14
N ALA A 48 3.31 3.61 -2.17
CA ALA A 48 4.20 3.25 -1.08
C ALA A 48 4.40 1.73 -1.01
N HIS A 49 5.65 1.30 -1.05
CA HIS A 49 6.04 -0.10 -0.90
C HIS A 49 6.97 -0.26 0.31
N CYS A 50 6.62 -1.22 1.17
CA CYS A 50 7.44 -1.63 2.30
C CYS A 50 8.12 -2.96 1.99
N ASN A 51 9.45 -2.97 1.94
CA ASN A 51 10.21 -4.20 1.89
C ASN A 51 10.60 -4.60 3.33
N PHE A 52 9.99 -5.67 3.85
CA PHE A 52 10.26 -6.15 5.23
C PHE A 52 11.44 -7.13 5.30
N ASN A 53 12.06 -7.48 4.16
CA ASN A 53 13.16 -8.43 4.04
C ASN A 53 12.87 -9.82 4.65
N LEU A 54 11.60 -10.25 4.63
CA LEU A 54 11.17 -11.51 5.25
C LEU A 54 11.27 -12.72 4.30
N ARG A 55 11.40 -12.51 2.99
CA ARG A 55 11.38 -13.57 1.97
C ARG A 55 12.60 -13.57 1.05
N GLY A 56 13.68 -12.90 1.45
CA GLY A 56 14.90 -12.80 0.63
C GLY A 56 14.60 -12.29 -0.79
N ASP A 57 15.09 -13.00 -1.80
CA ASP A 57 14.96 -12.67 -3.21
C ASP A 57 13.50 -12.39 -3.66
N GLU A 58 12.50 -13.02 -3.05
CA GLU A 58 11.09 -12.71 -3.39
C GLU A 58 10.72 -11.27 -3.02
N SER A 59 11.19 -10.78 -1.88
CA SER A 59 10.96 -9.40 -1.45
C SER A 59 11.65 -8.40 -2.38
N ASP A 60 12.86 -8.71 -2.85
CA ASP A 60 13.58 -7.86 -3.78
C ASP A 60 12.94 -7.85 -5.17
N ASN A 61 12.43 -9.01 -5.63
CA ASN A 61 11.68 -9.12 -6.88
C ASN A 61 10.36 -8.35 -6.84
N ASP A 62 9.63 -8.39 -5.72
CA ASP A 62 8.42 -7.58 -5.51
C ASP A 62 8.73 -6.08 -5.60
N GLU A 63 9.80 -5.63 -4.94
CA GLU A 63 10.24 -4.23 -4.98
C GLU A 63 10.62 -3.78 -6.40
N GLU A 64 11.42 -4.58 -7.11
CA GLU A 64 11.82 -4.31 -8.51
C GLU A 64 10.63 -4.29 -9.46
N PHE A 65 9.65 -5.17 -9.25
CA PHE A 65 8.39 -5.13 -10.00
C PHE A 65 7.64 -3.82 -9.76
N VAL A 66 7.51 -3.40 -8.50
CA VAL A 66 6.81 -2.14 -8.15
C VAL A 66 7.53 -0.92 -8.71
N LYS A 67 8.87 -0.88 -8.68
CA LYS A 67 9.67 0.18 -9.34
C LYS A 67 9.33 0.31 -10.82
N LYS A 68 9.38 -0.81 -11.55
CA LYS A 68 9.05 -0.84 -12.98
C LYS A 68 7.61 -0.44 -13.25
N LEU A 69 6.68 -0.82 -12.38
CA LEU A 69 5.29 -0.43 -12.49
C LEU A 69 5.13 1.08 -12.29
N ALA A 70 5.76 1.65 -11.27
CA ALA A 70 5.70 3.08 -11.01
C ALA A 70 6.26 3.90 -12.18
N ASP A 71 7.43 3.49 -12.69
CA ASP A 71 8.09 4.11 -13.86
C ASP A 71 7.20 4.04 -15.10
N LYS A 72 6.58 2.87 -15.36
CA LYS A 72 5.68 2.67 -16.50
C LYS A 72 4.49 3.64 -16.49
N PHE A 73 3.95 3.95 -15.32
CA PHE A 73 2.79 4.83 -15.16
C PHE A 73 3.16 6.28 -14.82
N GLY A 74 4.46 6.59 -14.68
CA GLY A 74 4.94 7.93 -14.32
C GLY A 74 4.42 8.40 -12.96
N VAL A 75 4.26 7.48 -12.00
CA VAL A 75 3.75 7.78 -10.66
C VAL A 75 4.90 7.77 -9.65
N ARG A 76 4.82 8.66 -8.66
CA ARG A 76 5.83 8.72 -7.61
C ARG A 76 5.78 7.46 -6.74
N LEU A 77 6.94 6.87 -6.50
CA LEU A 77 7.09 5.70 -5.64
C LEU A 77 7.93 6.05 -4.41
N HIS A 78 7.38 5.74 -3.25
CA HIS A 78 8.06 5.76 -1.96
C HIS A 78 8.45 4.33 -1.61
N LEU A 79 9.73 4.13 -1.30
CA LEU A 79 10.28 2.85 -0.88
C LEU A 79 10.83 2.97 0.53
N LYS A 80 10.54 1.98 1.37
CA LYS A 80 11.19 1.83 2.67
C LYS A 80 11.47 0.37 2.95
N SER A 81 12.75 0.09 3.19
CA SER A 81 13.20 -1.21 3.67
C SER A 81 13.23 -1.22 5.19
N PHE A 82 12.69 -2.27 5.81
CA PHE A 82 12.65 -2.47 7.24
C PHE A 82 13.45 -3.72 7.60
N ASP A 83 14.40 -3.59 8.52
CA ASP A 83 15.13 -4.72 9.10
C ASP A 83 14.26 -5.40 10.16
N THR A 84 13.25 -6.12 9.68
CA THR A 84 12.21 -6.72 10.53
C THR A 84 12.77 -7.89 11.34
N GLN A 85 13.78 -8.60 10.83
CA GLN A 85 14.40 -9.72 11.53
C GLN A 85 15.06 -9.25 12.83
N LYS A 86 15.88 -8.19 12.75
CA LYS A 86 16.49 -7.57 13.94
C LYS A 86 15.45 -7.09 14.95
N TYR A 87 14.34 -6.54 14.47
CA TYR A 87 13.27 -6.05 15.33
C TYR A 87 12.53 -7.18 16.07
N THR A 88 12.40 -8.34 15.43
CA THR A 88 11.72 -9.52 15.99
C THR A 88 12.53 -10.13 17.14
N ASP A 89 13.83 -10.26 16.93
CA ASP A 89 14.77 -10.81 17.92
C ASP A 89 14.81 -9.97 19.21
N GLU A 90 14.65 -8.65 19.07
CA GLU A 90 14.69 -7.70 20.19
C GLU A 90 13.38 -7.63 21.00
N ASN A 91 12.21 -7.86 20.38
CA ASN A 91 10.92 -7.51 20.99
C ASN A 91 9.99 -8.69 21.34
N LYS A 92 10.26 -9.93 20.85
CA LYS A 92 9.39 -11.11 21.08
C LYS A 92 7.90 -10.89 20.72
N VAL A 93 7.60 -9.96 19.82
CA VAL A 93 6.25 -9.67 19.32
C VAL A 93 6.03 -10.42 18.01
N SER A 94 4.76 -10.70 17.67
CA SER A 94 4.41 -11.25 16.36
C SER A 94 4.92 -10.37 15.23
N ILE A 95 5.67 -10.96 14.30
CA ILE A 95 6.23 -10.31 13.09
C ILE A 95 5.14 -9.56 12.33
N GLN A 96 3.92 -10.12 12.26
CA GLN A 96 2.80 -9.51 11.55
C GLN A 96 2.35 -8.20 12.20
N MET A 97 2.28 -8.15 13.53
CA MET A 97 1.90 -6.93 14.26
C MET A 97 2.96 -5.85 14.09
N THR A 98 4.24 -6.22 14.27
CA THR A 98 5.36 -5.29 14.07
C THR A 98 5.39 -4.73 12.65
N ALA A 99 5.24 -5.58 11.63
CA ALA A 99 5.21 -5.13 10.24
C ALA A 99 4.02 -4.20 9.97
N ARG A 100 2.85 -4.46 10.57
CA ARG A 100 1.68 -3.60 10.49
C ARG A 100 1.95 -2.22 11.10
N ASP A 101 2.48 -2.17 12.31
CA ASP A 101 2.74 -0.92 13.02
C ASP A 101 3.79 -0.07 12.30
N LEU A 102 4.90 -0.68 11.87
CA LEU A 102 5.95 -0.01 11.10
C LEU A 102 5.41 0.57 9.79
N ARG A 103 4.56 -0.20 9.09
CA ARG A 103 3.90 0.22 7.85
C ARG A 103 3.03 1.45 8.06
N TYR A 104 2.08 1.38 8.98
CA TYR A 104 1.13 2.48 9.17
C TYR A 104 1.79 3.71 9.77
N LYS A 105 2.80 3.55 10.63
CA LYS A 105 3.60 4.69 11.10
C LYS A 105 4.24 5.42 9.93
N TRP A 106 4.91 4.69 9.04
CA TRP A 106 5.55 5.30 7.89
C TRP A 106 4.56 5.89 6.88
N PHE A 107 3.42 5.24 6.64
CA PHE A 107 2.40 5.79 5.74
C PHE A 107 1.86 7.12 6.26
N ASN A 108 1.64 7.26 7.57
CA ASN A 108 1.22 8.53 8.16
C ASN A 108 2.29 9.62 8.02
N GLU A 109 3.57 9.28 8.16
CA GLU A 109 4.69 10.21 7.85
C GLU A 109 4.58 10.70 6.40
N LEU A 110 4.39 9.79 5.44
CA LEU A 110 4.24 10.14 4.03
C LEU A 110 3.02 11.01 3.74
N LEU A 111 1.89 10.79 4.42
CA LEU A 111 0.70 11.63 4.25
C LEU A 111 1.01 13.10 4.57
N VAL A 112 1.70 13.33 5.70
CA VAL A 112 2.06 14.67 6.16
C VAL A 112 3.10 15.29 5.24
N ASP A 113 4.19 14.57 4.97
CA ASP A 113 5.35 15.10 4.23
C ASP A 113 5.03 15.41 2.76
N ASN A 114 4.05 14.70 2.17
CA ASN A 114 3.70 14.82 0.75
C ASN A 114 2.32 15.45 0.51
N ASN A 115 1.66 15.94 1.58
CA ASN A 115 0.33 16.54 1.52
C ASN A 115 -0.69 15.62 0.83
N LEU A 116 -0.72 14.35 1.25
CA LEU A 116 -1.66 13.34 0.78
C LEU A 116 -2.83 13.23 1.75
N ASN A 117 -4.01 12.90 1.24
CA ASN A 117 -5.25 12.95 2.03
C ASN A 117 -5.60 11.60 2.66
N TYR A 118 -5.38 10.50 1.95
CA TYR A 118 -5.85 9.17 2.38
C TYR A 118 -4.87 8.07 1.97
N ILE A 119 -4.88 6.98 2.75
CA ILE A 119 -4.17 5.74 2.42
C ILE A 119 -5.19 4.75 1.84
N ALA A 120 -4.92 4.25 0.64
CA ALA A 120 -5.69 3.19 0.00
C ALA A 120 -4.93 1.86 0.16
N VAL A 121 -5.58 0.86 0.74
CA VAL A 121 -5.04 -0.50 0.93
C VAL A 121 -5.92 -1.52 0.21
N GLY A 122 -5.29 -2.47 -0.47
CA GLY A 122 -6.00 -3.56 -1.17
C GLY A 122 -6.37 -4.67 -0.20
N HIS A 123 -7.32 -4.43 0.69
CA HIS A 123 -7.91 -5.50 1.50
C HIS A 123 -9.14 -6.04 0.77
N HIS A 124 -9.21 -7.35 0.58
CA HIS A 124 -10.38 -7.97 0.00
C HIS A 124 -11.39 -8.29 1.11
N LYS A 125 -12.67 -8.44 0.76
CA LYS A 125 -13.76 -8.74 1.72
C LYS A 125 -13.53 -10.01 2.57
N ASN A 126 -12.59 -10.87 2.19
CA ASN A 126 -12.19 -12.04 2.97
C ASN A 126 -11.15 -11.73 4.06
N ASP A 127 -10.46 -10.58 4.02
CA ASP A 127 -9.50 -10.17 5.05
C ASP A 127 -10.22 -9.69 6.33
N ASP A 128 -11.48 -9.28 6.23
CA ASP A 128 -12.32 -8.89 7.38
C ASP A 128 -12.77 -10.10 8.24
N VAL A 129 -12.58 -11.34 7.77
CA VAL A 129 -13.00 -12.56 8.50
C VAL A 129 -11.94 -13.00 9.52
N GLU A 130 -10.70 -12.50 9.44
CA GLU A 130 -9.59 -12.89 10.32
C GLU A 130 -9.31 -11.93 11.49
N THR A 131 -10.31 -11.16 11.93
CA THR A 131 -10.20 -10.39 13.19
C THR A 131 -11.14 -10.95 14.26
N PHE A 132 -10.58 -11.74 15.17
CA PHE A 132 -11.11 -12.01 16.51
C PHE A 132 -10.39 -11.15 17.54
#